data_AF-A0A832M236-F1
#
_entry.id   AF-A0A832M236-F1
#
_cell.length_a   1.000
_cell.length_b   1.000
_cell.length_c   1.000
_cell.angle_alpha   90.00
_cell.angle_beta   90.00
_cell.angle_gamma   90.00
#
_symmetry.space_group_name_H-M   'P 1'
#
loop_
_entity.id
_entity.type
_entity.pdbx_description
1 polymer ?
#
loop_
_entity_poly.entity_id
_entity_poly.type
_entity_poly.pdbx_seq_one_letter_code
_entity_poly.pdbx_strand_id
1 'polypeptide(L)'
;AHRLHGETPVHWRKLQDTQYVRQLIAQTIPGFEAMADIDSTKQEFTIGDRIFTTPHFPTPTGKATMFVTPLPTLTLPTQQELGVPESTPALVVILGTGRSYSQHNTVVYREGDKYRGMPHRNCILMHRTDVEAMGWQERDRVTVQGNAGKLENVEIIYGDIRPGSALMFYPEVNQIFAVPIDPQSGTPAYKRVPVGVYAEYSS
;
A
#
# COMPACT_ATOMS: atom_id res chain seq x y z
N ALA A 1 -25.47 6.70 -17.67
CA ALA A 1 -25.09 5.77 -18.75
C ALA A 1 -26.27 5.41 -19.66
N HIS A 2 -27.23 4.53 -19.27
CA HIS A 2 -28.34 4.10 -20.15
C HIS A 2 -29.12 5.25 -20.83
N ARG A 3 -29.51 6.29 -20.08
CA ARG A 3 -30.24 7.45 -20.65
C ARG A 3 -29.46 8.22 -21.73
N LEU A 4 -28.13 8.11 -21.75
CA LEU A 4 -27.25 8.84 -22.68
C LEU A 4 -26.74 7.96 -23.83
N HIS A 5 -26.55 6.66 -23.58
CA HIS A 5 -25.93 5.73 -24.54
C HIS A 5 -26.88 4.63 -25.04
N GLY A 6 -28.13 4.58 -24.57
CA GLY A 6 -29.10 3.56 -24.97
C GLY A 6 -28.75 2.16 -24.44
N GLU A 7 -28.87 1.14 -25.29
CA GLU A 7 -28.60 -0.28 -24.98
C GLU A 7 -27.51 -0.90 -25.86
N THR A 8 -26.97 -0.14 -26.82
CA THR A 8 -25.96 -0.60 -27.78
C THR A 8 -24.71 0.29 -27.66
N PRO A 9 -23.48 -0.28 -27.68
CA PRO A 9 -23.16 -1.71 -27.78
C PRO A 9 -23.33 -2.50 -26.47
N VAL A 10 -23.57 -1.81 -25.34
CA VAL A 10 -23.67 -2.43 -24.01
C VAL A 10 -25.00 -2.08 -23.35
N HIS A 11 -25.64 -3.09 -22.75
CA HIS A 11 -26.92 -2.93 -22.06
C HIS A 11 -26.70 -2.42 -20.62
N TRP A 12 -26.46 -1.11 -20.48
CA TRP A 12 -26.04 -0.47 -19.22
C TRP A 12 -26.88 -0.82 -17.97
N ARG A 13 -28.20 -0.98 -18.10
CA ARG A 13 -29.08 -1.36 -16.97
C ARG A 13 -28.81 -2.77 -16.42
N LYS A 14 -28.27 -3.68 -17.23
CA LYS A 14 -27.97 -5.05 -16.82
C LYS A 14 -26.63 -5.18 -16.10
N LEU A 15 -25.81 -4.13 -16.02
CA LEU A 15 -24.52 -4.18 -15.31
C LEU A 15 -24.65 -4.42 -13.79
N GLN A 16 -25.85 -4.30 -13.22
CA GLN A 16 -26.14 -4.72 -11.85
C GLN A 16 -26.23 -6.25 -11.69
N ASP A 17 -26.44 -6.98 -12.79
CA ASP A 17 -26.46 -8.44 -12.83
C ASP A 17 -25.04 -8.97 -13.02
N THR A 18 -24.55 -9.67 -12.00
CA THR A 18 -23.18 -10.22 -12.02
C THR A 18 -22.99 -11.27 -13.11
N GLN A 19 -24.04 -12.01 -13.50
CA GLN A 19 -23.97 -12.96 -14.60
C GLN A 19 -23.72 -12.23 -15.94
N TYR A 20 -24.44 -11.12 -16.17
CA TYR A 20 -24.24 -10.31 -17.37
C TYR A 20 -22.84 -9.68 -17.41
N VAL A 21 -22.32 -9.21 -16.27
CA VAL A 21 -20.94 -8.70 -16.18
C VAL A 21 -19.92 -9.79 -16.54
N ARG A 22 -20.09 -11.01 -16.02
CA ARG A 22 -19.22 -12.15 -16.36
C ARG A 22 -19.26 -12.50 -17.84
N GLN A 23 -20.43 -12.45 -18.48
CA GLN A 23 -20.55 -12.65 -19.93
C GLN A 23 -19.80 -11.59 -20.73
N LEU A 24 -19.86 -10.32 -20.33
CA LEU A 24 -19.09 -9.26 -20.98
C LEU A 24 -17.58 -9.45 -20.80
N ILE A 25 -17.13 -9.86 -19.61
CA ILE A 25 -15.71 -10.19 -19.35
C ILE A 25 -15.26 -11.32 -20.28
N ALA A 26 -16.04 -12.39 -20.36
CA ALA A 26 -15.77 -13.56 -21.21
C ALA A 26 -15.65 -13.20 -22.70
N GLN A 27 -16.41 -12.20 -23.18
CA GLN A 27 -16.33 -11.70 -24.55
C GLN A 27 -15.12 -10.80 -24.81
N THR A 28 -14.58 -10.18 -23.75
CA THR A 28 -13.55 -9.14 -23.87
C THR A 28 -12.14 -9.66 -23.62
N ILE A 29 -12.00 -10.65 -22.73
CA ILE A 29 -10.69 -11.15 -22.28
C ILE A 29 -10.47 -12.56 -22.84
N PRO A 30 -9.49 -12.75 -23.75
CA PRO A 30 -9.15 -14.07 -24.24
C PRO A 30 -8.80 -15.05 -23.11
N GLY A 31 -9.34 -16.28 -23.18
CA GLY A 31 -9.14 -17.32 -22.17
C GLY A 31 -10.11 -17.26 -20.98
N PHE A 32 -11.09 -16.34 -21.01
CA PHE A 32 -12.16 -16.22 -20.00
C PHE A 32 -13.53 -16.69 -20.52
N GLU A 33 -13.59 -17.36 -21.67
CA GLU A 33 -14.84 -17.73 -22.35
C GLU A 33 -15.73 -18.60 -21.45
N ALA A 34 -15.13 -19.53 -20.72
CA ALA A 34 -15.81 -20.40 -19.74
C ALA A 34 -16.42 -19.64 -18.53
N MET A 35 -16.11 -18.36 -18.36
CA MET A 35 -16.74 -17.53 -17.33
C MET A 35 -18.19 -17.17 -17.71
N ALA A 36 -18.57 -17.22 -19.00
CA ALA A 36 -19.88 -16.77 -19.47
C ALA A 36 -21.06 -17.56 -18.88
N ASP A 37 -20.85 -18.84 -18.58
CA ASP A 37 -21.84 -19.80 -18.07
C ASP A 37 -21.47 -20.39 -16.70
N ILE A 38 -20.46 -19.84 -16.02
CA ILE A 38 -19.98 -20.35 -14.72
C ILE A 38 -21.08 -20.38 -13.64
N ASP A 39 -22.04 -19.46 -13.72
CA ASP A 39 -23.16 -19.40 -12.78
C ASP A 39 -24.09 -20.62 -12.89
N SER A 40 -24.25 -21.21 -14.08
CA SER A 40 -25.05 -22.42 -14.30
C SER A 40 -24.23 -23.68 -14.17
N THR A 41 -23.01 -23.72 -14.75
CA THR A 41 -22.16 -24.92 -14.74
C THR A 41 -21.56 -25.19 -13.37
N LYS A 42 -21.29 -24.14 -12.57
CA LYS A 42 -20.56 -24.20 -11.30
C LYS A 42 -19.19 -24.86 -11.41
N GLN A 43 -18.62 -24.90 -12.62
CA GLN A 43 -17.31 -25.49 -12.87
C GLN A 43 -16.20 -24.46 -12.73
N GLU A 44 -15.06 -24.89 -12.19
CA GLU A 44 -13.84 -24.11 -12.28
C GLU A 44 -13.28 -24.15 -13.70
N PHE A 45 -12.62 -23.08 -14.12
CA PHE A 45 -11.91 -23.03 -15.39
C PHE A 45 -10.50 -22.50 -15.17
N THR A 46 -9.61 -22.87 -16.09
CA THR A 46 -8.23 -22.38 -16.11
C THR A 46 -8.03 -21.58 -17.39
N ILE A 47 -7.33 -20.45 -17.27
CA ILE A 47 -6.91 -19.70 -18.45
C ILE A 47 -5.90 -20.58 -19.22
N GLY A 48 -6.17 -20.78 -20.51
CA GLY A 48 -5.29 -21.55 -21.40
C GLY A 48 -3.83 -21.07 -21.34
N ASP A 49 -2.90 -21.98 -21.58
CA ASP A 49 -1.46 -21.70 -21.61
C ASP A 49 -0.86 -21.13 -20.31
N ARG A 50 -1.56 -21.25 -19.17
CA ARG A 50 -1.01 -20.92 -17.84
C ARG A 50 -0.53 -22.11 -17.03
N ILE A 51 -0.87 -23.33 -17.47
CA ILE A 51 -0.35 -24.56 -16.87
C ILE A 51 0.82 -25.01 -17.72
N PHE A 52 2.02 -24.82 -17.19
CA PHE A 52 3.26 -25.22 -17.86
C PHE A 52 3.73 -26.56 -17.30
N THR A 53 3.69 -27.61 -18.12
CA THR A 53 4.31 -28.92 -17.78
C THR A 53 5.80 -28.96 -18.13
N THR A 54 6.27 -28.02 -18.94
CA THR A 54 7.67 -27.81 -19.32
C THR A 54 8.00 -26.32 -19.31
N PRO A 55 9.21 -25.90 -18.88
CA PRO A 55 9.60 -24.48 -18.91
C PRO A 55 9.58 -23.92 -20.34
N HIS A 56 8.80 -22.86 -20.55
CA HIS A 56 8.79 -22.10 -21.79
C HIS A 56 8.99 -20.62 -21.46
N PHE A 57 10.07 -20.02 -21.97
CA PHE A 57 10.37 -18.61 -21.76
C PHE A 57 10.12 -17.84 -23.06
N PRO A 58 9.29 -16.79 -23.05
CA PRO A 58 9.04 -15.96 -24.23
C PRO A 58 10.22 -14.98 -24.47
N THR A 59 11.44 -15.52 -24.57
CA THR A 59 12.67 -14.78 -24.84
C THR A 59 13.29 -15.30 -26.14
N PRO A 60 14.10 -14.50 -26.85
CA PRO A 60 14.74 -14.94 -28.11
C PRO A 60 15.57 -16.23 -27.98
N THR A 61 16.07 -16.54 -26.78
CA THR A 61 16.91 -17.71 -26.51
C THR A 61 16.12 -18.90 -25.95
N GLY A 62 14.83 -18.73 -25.65
CA GLY A 62 14.01 -19.74 -24.96
C GLY A 62 14.43 -20.01 -23.51
N LYS A 63 15.23 -19.13 -22.90
CA LYS A 63 15.74 -19.24 -21.51
C LYS A 63 15.44 -17.98 -20.70
N ALA A 64 15.46 -18.08 -19.37
CA ALA A 64 15.38 -16.93 -18.49
C ALA A 64 16.52 -15.94 -18.76
N THR A 65 16.18 -14.65 -18.90
CA THR A 65 17.16 -13.58 -19.01
C THR A 65 17.52 -13.07 -17.62
N MET A 66 18.79 -13.19 -17.25
CA MET A 66 19.32 -12.69 -15.98
C MET A 66 20.07 -11.38 -16.21
N PHE A 67 19.95 -10.44 -15.29
CA PHE A 67 20.70 -9.20 -15.29
C PHE A 67 21.08 -8.82 -13.85
N VAL A 68 22.17 -8.08 -13.71
CA VAL A 68 22.59 -7.56 -12.40
C VAL A 68 21.88 -6.23 -12.18
N THR A 69 21.17 -6.12 -11.05
CA THR A 69 20.56 -4.86 -10.62
C THR A 69 21.48 -4.21 -9.58
N PRO A 70 22.08 -3.04 -9.85
CA PRO A 70 22.87 -2.36 -8.85
C PRO A 70 21.99 -1.96 -7.67
N LEU A 71 22.52 -2.09 -6.46
CA LEU A 71 21.81 -1.61 -5.27
C LEU A 71 21.79 -0.07 -5.27
N PRO A 72 20.64 0.56 -4.99
CA PRO A 72 20.57 2.00 -4.90
C PRO A 72 21.32 2.51 -3.67
N THR A 73 21.94 3.68 -3.79
CA THR A 73 22.43 4.44 -2.62
C THR A 73 21.25 5.11 -1.96
N LEU A 74 20.94 4.71 -0.74
CA LEU A 74 19.79 5.20 0.01
C LEU A 74 20.25 6.18 1.09
N THR A 75 19.81 7.43 1.01
CA THR A 75 20.00 8.44 2.05
C THR A 75 18.67 8.80 2.70
N LEU A 76 18.73 9.29 3.94
CA LEU A 76 17.62 9.95 4.59
C LEU A 76 17.67 11.45 4.26
N PRO A 77 16.53 12.10 3.99
CA PRO A 77 16.47 13.54 3.97
C PRO A 77 16.70 14.08 5.38
N THR A 78 17.13 15.32 5.43
CA THR A 78 17.13 16.15 6.64
C THR A 78 15.70 16.45 7.10
N GLN A 79 15.54 16.84 8.37
CA GLN A 79 14.24 17.25 8.89
C GLN A 79 13.70 18.51 8.16
N GLN A 80 14.59 19.39 7.73
CA GLN A 80 14.28 20.62 6.98
C GLN A 80 13.69 20.30 5.60
N GLU A 81 14.24 19.30 4.90
CA GLU A 81 13.70 18.84 3.61
C GLU A 81 12.31 18.20 3.74
N LEU A 82 11.93 17.75 4.93
CA LEU A 82 10.58 17.29 5.27
C LEU A 82 9.66 18.42 5.74
N GLY A 83 10.16 19.66 5.81
CA GLY A 83 9.42 20.83 6.27
C GLY A 83 9.27 20.92 7.79
N VAL A 84 10.10 20.20 8.56
CA VAL A 84 10.13 20.32 10.02
C VAL A 84 11.09 21.45 10.41
N PRO A 85 10.67 22.43 11.24
CA PRO A 85 11.52 23.55 11.64
C PRO A 85 12.78 23.10 12.40
N GLU A 86 13.90 23.78 12.20
CA GLU A 86 15.16 23.46 12.92
C GLU A 86 15.04 23.57 14.44
N SER A 87 14.18 24.47 14.91
CA SER A 87 13.88 24.67 16.33
C SER A 87 13.10 23.51 16.95
N THR A 88 12.62 22.55 16.15
CA THR A 88 11.85 21.39 16.60
C THR A 88 12.71 20.14 16.46
N PRO A 89 13.20 19.56 17.57
CA PRO A 89 13.94 18.30 17.53
C PRO A 89 13.05 17.19 16.95
N ALA A 90 13.46 16.63 15.81
CA ALA A 90 12.73 15.56 15.14
C ALA A 90 13.62 14.37 14.85
N LEU A 91 13.02 13.17 14.91
CA LEU A 91 13.64 11.95 14.47
C LEU A 91 13.20 11.63 13.04
N VAL A 92 14.15 11.51 12.12
CA VAL A 92 13.86 11.06 10.76
C VAL A 92 13.94 9.54 10.67
N VAL A 93 12.84 8.89 10.28
CA VAL A 93 12.73 7.43 10.12
C VAL A 93 12.19 7.04 8.75
N ILE A 94 12.43 5.80 8.33
CA ILE A 94 11.75 5.20 7.18
C ILE A 94 10.41 4.63 7.61
N LEU A 95 9.34 5.25 7.16
CA LEU A 95 7.99 4.74 7.31
C LEU A 95 7.67 3.70 6.24
N GLY A 96 7.35 2.49 6.68
CA GLY A 96 6.60 1.51 5.91
C GLY A 96 5.10 1.71 6.13
N THR A 97 4.30 1.51 5.08
CA THR A 97 2.84 1.53 5.20
C THR A 97 2.26 0.13 5.12
N GLY A 98 1.28 -0.16 5.97
CA GLY A 98 0.71 -1.50 6.11
C GLY A 98 -0.80 -1.53 6.05
N ARG A 99 -1.36 -2.71 5.77
CA ARG A 99 -2.76 -3.02 6.07
C ARG A 99 -2.77 -3.78 7.40
N SER A 100 -3.76 -3.48 8.23
CA SER A 100 -3.98 -4.27 9.46
C SER A 100 -4.47 -5.67 9.11
N TYR A 101 -4.40 -6.60 10.07
CA TYR A 101 -4.97 -7.94 9.91
C TYR A 101 -6.47 -7.93 9.58
N SER A 102 -7.23 -7.01 10.19
CA SER A 102 -8.69 -6.92 10.04
C SER A 102 -9.08 -5.92 8.96
N GLN A 103 -8.40 -5.95 7.81
CA GLN A 103 -8.59 -4.99 6.73
C GLN A 103 -8.39 -5.67 5.37
N HIS A 104 -9.25 -5.31 4.41
CA HIS A 104 -9.05 -5.66 3.01
C HIS A 104 -8.99 -4.38 2.18
N ASN A 105 -7.79 -4.04 1.70
CA ASN A 105 -7.52 -2.78 1.00
C ASN A 105 -8.03 -1.58 1.82
N THR A 106 -8.93 -0.75 1.29
CA THR A 106 -9.46 0.43 2.01
C THR A 106 -10.56 0.09 3.00
N VAL A 107 -11.10 -1.14 2.99
CA VAL A 107 -12.20 -1.55 3.87
C VAL A 107 -11.61 -2.04 5.19
N VAL A 108 -11.88 -1.28 6.25
CA VAL A 108 -11.46 -1.56 7.62
C VAL A 108 -12.58 -2.29 8.35
N TYR A 109 -12.33 -3.52 8.82
CA TYR A 109 -13.31 -4.31 9.58
C TYR A 109 -13.16 -4.13 11.10
N ARG A 110 -11.95 -3.82 11.57
CA ARG A 110 -11.68 -3.50 12.99
C ARG A 110 -10.64 -2.39 13.08
N GLU A 111 -10.73 -1.61 14.15
CA GLU A 111 -9.88 -0.45 14.39
C GLU A 111 -8.44 -0.82 14.76
N GLY A 112 -8.26 -1.82 15.63
CA GLY A 112 -6.94 -2.27 16.08
C GLY A 112 -6.35 -3.44 15.31
N ASP A 113 -5.03 -3.62 15.43
CA ASP A 113 -4.27 -4.79 14.98
C ASP A 113 -3.69 -5.55 16.18
N LYS A 114 -4.36 -6.66 16.51
CA LYS A 114 -3.98 -7.54 17.63
C LYS A 114 -2.57 -8.12 17.49
N TYR A 115 -2.09 -8.36 16.27
CA TYR A 115 -0.79 -9.00 16.06
C TYR A 115 0.38 -8.05 16.30
N ARG A 116 0.15 -6.74 16.17
CA ARG A 116 1.16 -5.70 16.38
C ARG A 116 0.96 -4.90 17.67
N GLY A 117 -0.04 -5.24 18.47
CA GLY A 117 -0.39 -4.48 19.68
C GLY A 117 -0.87 -3.05 19.40
N MET A 118 -1.23 -2.72 18.16
CA MET A 118 -1.68 -1.38 17.77
C MET A 118 -3.17 -1.26 18.04
N PRO A 119 -3.62 -0.45 19.02
CA PRO A 119 -5.02 -0.48 19.49
C PRO A 119 -5.99 0.23 18.54
N HIS A 120 -5.50 1.19 17.76
CA HIS A 120 -6.26 1.99 16.82
C HIS A 120 -5.39 2.37 15.61
N ARG A 121 -5.94 3.13 14.67
CA ARG A 121 -5.25 3.40 13.39
C ARG A 121 -4.41 4.66 13.37
N ASN A 122 -4.68 5.63 14.26
CA ASN A 122 -3.85 6.83 14.42
C ASN A 122 -2.66 6.59 15.36
N CYS A 123 -1.86 5.57 15.06
CA CYS A 123 -0.65 5.26 15.82
C CYS A 123 0.51 4.91 14.90
N ILE A 124 1.73 5.06 15.43
CA ILE A 124 2.99 4.74 14.78
C ILE A 124 3.71 3.68 15.60
N LEU A 125 4.00 2.55 14.96
CA LEU A 125 4.80 1.49 15.57
C LEU A 125 6.28 1.85 15.39
N MET A 126 7.01 1.98 16.49
CA MET A 126 8.42 2.38 16.49
C MET A 126 9.26 1.47 17.38
N HIS A 127 10.56 1.41 17.09
CA HIS A 127 11.49 0.70 17.95
C HIS A 127 11.72 1.48 19.25
N ARG A 128 11.79 0.78 20.39
CA ARG A 128 11.95 1.39 21.71
C ARG A 128 13.14 2.36 21.80
N THR A 129 14.30 1.96 21.29
CA THR A 129 15.53 2.79 21.33
C THR A 129 15.38 4.11 20.58
N ASP A 130 14.65 4.13 19.47
CA ASP A 130 14.44 5.36 18.70
C ASP A 130 13.57 6.34 19.48
N VAL A 131 12.52 5.83 20.13
CA VAL A 131 11.59 6.61 20.94
C VAL A 131 12.31 7.17 22.18
N GLU A 132 13.03 6.31 22.92
CA GLU A 132 13.73 6.70 24.14
C GLU A 132 14.91 7.65 23.85
N ALA A 133 15.57 7.53 22.69
CA ALA A 133 16.63 8.46 22.28
C ALA A 133 16.13 9.91 22.10
N MET A 134 14.84 10.08 21.80
CA MET A 134 14.18 11.39 21.72
C MET A 134 13.58 11.84 23.06
N GLY A 135 13.72 11.03 24.12
CA GLY A 135 13.13 11.31 25.44
C GLY A 135 11.62 11.05 25.52
N TRP A 136 11.02 10.42 24.49
CA TRP A 136 9.61 10.04 24.48
C TRP A 136 9.40 8.68 25.17
N GLN A 137 8.14 8.37 25.43
CA GLN A 137 7.68 7.10 25.98
C GLN A 137 6.61 6.47 25.10
N GLU A 138 6.34 5.17 25.31
CA GLU A 138 5.17 4.54 24.71
C GLU A 138 3.90 5.31 25.10
N ARG A 139 2.93 5.38 24.17
CA ARG A 139 1.67 6.11 24.30
C ARG A 139 1.77 7.64 24.21
N ASP A 140 2.97 8.21 24.15
CA ASP A 140 3.13 9.64 23.85
C ASP A 140 2.51 10.00 22.49
N ARG A 141 2.11 11.26 22.36
CA ARG A 141 1.49 11.81 21.15
C ARG A 141 2.50 12.65 20.38
N VAL A 142 2.66 12.32 19.11
CA VAL A 142 3.60 12.98 18.21
C VAL A 142 2.93 13.42 16.92
N THR A 143 3.60 14.32 16.23
CA THR A 143 3.32 14.66 14.85
C THR A 143 4.25 13.87 13.94
N VAL A 144 3.68 13.27 12.89
CA VAL A 144 4.40 12.53 11.85
C VAL A 144 4.25 13.30 10.55
N GLN A 145 5.35 13.90 10.10
CA GLN A 145 5.40 14.76 8.92
C GLN A 145 6.14 14.07 7.78
N GLY A 146 5.47 13.93 6.63
CA GLY A 146 6.09 13.52 5.38
C GLY A 146 6.26 14.71 4.44
N ASN A 147 6.63 14.43 3.19
CA ASN A 147 6.90 15.47 2.19
C ASN A 147 5.65 16.15 1.59
N ALA A 148 4.44 15.66 1.88
CA ALA A 148 3.20 16.20 1.31
C ALA A 148 2.15 16.58 2.37
N GLY A 149 2.45 16.38 3.65
CA GLY A 149 1.55 16.70 4.74
C GLY A 149 2.02 16.12 6.07
N LYS A 150 1.16 16.20 7.08
CA LYS A 150 1.43 15.64 8.41
C LYS A 150 0.18 15.02 9.02
N LEU A 151 0.40 14.12 9.96
CA LEU A 151 -0.60 13.60 10.88
C LEU A 151 -0.23 14.00 12.29
N GLU A 152 -1.18 14.57 13.02
CA GLU A 152 -1.01 15.04 14.39
C GLU A 152 -1.63 14.05 15.38
N ASN A 153 -1.26 14.17 16.65
CA ASN A 153 -1.80 13.36 17.75
C ASN A 153 -1.66 11.83 17.53
N VAL A 154 -0.60 11.42 16.81
CA VAL A 154 -0.29 10.02 16.51
C VAL A 154 0.28 9.38 17.76
N GLU A 155 -0.33 8.28 18.21
CA GLU A 155 0.16 7.54 19.39
C GLU A 155 1.41 6.71 19.06
N ILE A 156 2.44 6.79 19.88
CA ILE A 156 3.59 5.89 19.78
C ILE A 156 3.22 4.52 20.37
N ILE A 157 3.51 3.45 19.62
CA ILE A 157 3.41 2.06 20.08
C ILE A 157 4.77 1.40 19.93
N TYR A 158 5.25 0.71 20.96
CA TYR A 158 6.47 -0.06 20.83
C TYR A 158 6.26 -1.29 19.96
N GLY A 159 7.20 -1.54 19.06
CA GLY A 159 7.20 -2.70 18.21
C GLY A 159 8.56 -3.30 18.01
N ASP A 160 8.56 -4.59 17.67
CA ASP A 160 9.72 -5.30 17.16
C ASP A 160 9.93 -4.95 15.67
N ILE A 161 10.36 -3.71 15.44
CA ILE A 161 10.72 -3.16 14.13
C ILE A 161 12.17 -2.69 14.18
N ARG A 162 12.87 -2.72 13.05
CA ARG A 162 14.28 -2.30 13.00
C ARG A 162 14.41 -0.81 13.42
N PRO A 163 15.43 -0.44 14.24
CA PRO A 163 15.75 0.97 14.50
C PRO A 163 15.89 1.79 13.21
N GLY A 164 15.45 3.05 13.25
CA GLY A 164 15.34 3.95 12.11
C GLY A 164 14.16 3.65 11.18
N SER A 165 13.26 2.74 11.55
CA SER A 165 12.06 2.39 10.77
C SER A 165 10.79 2.47 11.61
N ALA A 166 9.68 2.76 10.95
CA ALA A 166 8.37 2.84 11.58
C ALA A 166 7.27 2.21 10.70
N LEU A 167 6.11 1.92 11.29
CA LEU A 167 4.94 1.43 10.57
C LEU A 167 3.68 2.24 10.94
N MET A 168 2.92 2.64 9.92
CA MET A 168 1.56 3.20 10.06
C MET A 168 0.61 2.57 9.05
N PHE A 169 -0.69 2.69 9.29
CA PHE A 169 -1.69 2.04 8.46
C PHE A 169 -2.11 2.88 7.24
N TYR A 170 -2.18 2.19 6.09
CA TYR A 170 -2.93 2.60 4.92
C TYR A 170 -4.44 2.40 5.18
N PRO A 171 -5.35 3.28 4.69
CA PRO A 171 -5.08 4.43 3.82
C PRO A 171 -4.78 5.75 4.56
N GLU A 172 -4.98 5.82 5.88
CA GLU A 172 -4.96 7.06 6.65
C GLU A 172 -3.64 7.84 6.52
N VAL A 173 -2.52 7.11 6.47
CA VAL A 173 -1.20 7.72 6.36
C VAL A 173 -0.85 8.21 4.95
N ASN A 174 -1.59 7.80 3.91
CA ASN A 174 -1.25 8.19 2.54
C ASN A 174 -1.30 9.70 2.28
N GLN A 175 -2.01 10.46 3.12
CA GLN A 175 -2.13 11.91 2.96
C GLN A 175 -0.83 12.67 3.26
N ILE A 176 0.15 12.07 3.95
CA ILE A 176 1.35 12.78 4.38
C ILE A 176 2.50 12.70 3.37
N PHE A 177 2.35 11.92 2.29
CA PHE A 177 3.43 11.72 1.34
C PHE A 177 3.00 11.67 -0.13
N ALA A 178 3.91 12.15 -0.97
CA ALA A 178 3.92 11.93 -2.41
C ALA A 178 5.18 11.12 -2.74
N VAL A 179 4.99 9.89 -3.22
CA VAL A 179 6.11 8.98 -3.51
C VAL A 179 6.53 9.06 -4.98
N PRO A 180 7.83 8.83 -5.29
CA PRO A 180 8.25 8.68 -6.67
C PRO A 180 7.59 7.44 -7.30
N ILE A 181 7.35 7.55 -8.60
CA ILE A 181 6.81 6.48 -9.45
C ILE A 181 7.96 5.93 -10.27
N ASP A 182 8.14 4.61 -10.25
CA ASP A 182 9.12 3.94 -11.08
C ASP A 182 8.76 4.14 -12.58
N PRO A 183 9.65 4.72 -13.41
CA PRO A 183 9.32 5.10 -14.78
C PRO A 183 9.11 3.90 -15.70
N GLN A 184 9.60 2.71 -15.34
CA GLN A 184 9.49 1.51 -16.16
C GLN A 184 8.20 0.73 -15.89
N SER A 185 7.84 0.57 -14.63
CA SER A 185 6.68 -0.22 -14.18
C SER A 185 5.46 0.62 -13.84
N GLY A 186 5.62 1.93 -13.65
CA GLY A 186 4.56 2.81 -13.14
C GLY A 186 4.25 2.57 -11.65
N THR A 187 5.09 1.84 -10.93
CA THR A 187 4.82 1.46 -9.54
C THR A 187 5.27 2.54 -8.55
N PRO A 188 4.39 3.03 -7.66
CA PRO A 188 4.74 3.99 -6.60
C PRO A 188 5.49 3.34 -5.41
N ALA A 189 6.49 4.05 -4.85
CA ALA A 189 7.38 3.55 -3.81
C ALA A 189 6.85 3.66 -2.35
N TYR A 190 5.65 3.14 -2.06
CA TYR A 190 4.98 3.28 -0.74
C TYR A 190 5.62 2.57 0.47
N LYS A 191 6.69 1.81 0.26
CA LYS A 191 7.34 1.01 1.31
C LYS A 191 8.59 1.66 1.89
N ARG A 192 9.01 2.80 1.35
CA ARG A 192 10.14 3.58 1.86
C ARG A 192 9.80 5.06 1.81
N VAL A 193 9.07 5.53 2.81
CA VAL A 193 8.70 6.95 2.93
C VAL A 193 9.48 7.57 4.09
N PRO A 194 10.44 8.48 3.86
CA PRO A 194 11.04 9.23 4.95
C PRO A 194 10.01 10.13 5.62
N VAL A 195 9.97 10.12 6.95
CA VAL A 195 9.11 10.99 7.76
C VAL A 195 9.89 11.55 8.94
N GLY A 196 9.54 12.77 9.34
CA GLY A 196 10.00 13.40 10.58
C GLY A 196 8.96 13.17 11.66
N VAL A 197 9.39 12.59 12.78
CA VAL A 197 8.56 12.39 13.97
C VAL A 197 9.00 13.40 15.01
N TYR A 198 8.08 14.13 15.62
CA TYR A 198 8.40 15.10 16.68
C TYR A 198 7.22 15.31 17.62
N ALA A 199 7.52 15.64 18.89
CA ALA A 199 6.50 16.05 19.84
C ALA A 199 6.14 17.52 19.62
N GLU A 200 4.87 17.87 19.79
CA GLU A 200 4.47 19.28 19.91
C GLU A 200 4.70 19.70 21.36
N TYR A 201 5.75 20.48 21.60
CA TYR A 201 5.93 21.12 22.89
C TYR A 201 4.86 22.21 23.02
N SER A 202 3.93 22.01 23.95
CA SER A 202 3.06 23.09 24.39
C SER A 202 3.95 24.18 25.00
N SER A 203 4.02 25.33 24.33
CA SER A 203 4.52 26.57 24.90
C SER A 203 3.68 27.00 26.10
#